data_AF-A0A410QGX8-F1
#
_entry.id   AF-A0A410QGX8-F1
#
_cell.length_a   1.000
_cell.length_b   1.000
_cell.length_c   1.000
_cell.angle_alpha   90.00
_cell.angle_beta   90.00
_cell.angle_gamma   90.00
#
_symmetry.space_group_name_H-M   'P 1'
#
loop_
_entity.id
_entity.type
_entity.pdbx_description
1 polymer ?
#
loop_
_entity_poly.entity_id
_entity_poly.type
_entity_poly.pdbx_seq_one_letter_code
_entity_poly.pdbx_strand_id
1 'polypeptide(L)'
;MFNYFKSEIWRLTHKRSSFIYYVFLIFVYIISILFLAIQDLYTPNTLLESAQSIISLLPVFVGTQVFLAVYGDDLKDRMLIKIIGTGLHRLAYLLVKAVIFILYSAIVFLILGAVYLISFMIAGGHLAVYAQDIQSIAVMGIITYLKTLAFSQIAAAFLFCFQKTVPALVLFLTLIMGVVLFVFNIMAYVFPIIEKFTNYSVSTLSQNAQTMWINFRQFDTSFIIGITIYIVLAFASQIMIFKNRDIKG
;
A
#
# COMPACT_ATOMS: atom_id res chain seq x y z
N MET A 1 -24.00 9.19 2.77
CA MET A 1 -22.66 8.62 3.08
C MET A 1 -22.72 7.11 3.33
N PHE A 2 -23.43 6.64 4.36
CA PHE A 2 -23.43 5.22 4.74
C PHE A 2 -23.90 4.27 3.63
N ASN A 3 -24.96 4.63 2.88
CA ASN A 3 -25.44 3.81 1.76
C ASN A 3 -24.39 3.66 0.64
N TYR A 4 -23.64 4.73 0.36
CA TYR A 4 -22.55 4.70 -0.63
C TYR A 4 -21.39 3.82 -0.14
N PHE A 5 -21.00 3.96 1.13
CA PHE A 5 -19.99 3.12 1.75
C PHE A 5 -20.35 1.63 1.71
N LYS A 6 -21.60 1.26 2.06
CA LYS A 6 -22.09 -0.12 1.99
C LYS A 6 -22.07 -0.66 0.55
N SER A 7 -22.49 0.16 -0.42
CA SER A 7 -22.48 -0.20 -1.84
C SER A 7 -21.06 -0.44 -2.36
N GLU A 8 -20.10 0.40 -1.99
CA GLU A 8 -18.71 0.24 -2.38
C GLU A 8 -18.04 -1.00 -1.77
N ILE A 9 -18.30 -1.28 -0.49
CA ILE A 9 -17.82 -2.53 0.14
C ILE A 9 -18.39 -3.73 -0.62
N TRP A 10 -19.71 -3.76 -0.82
CA TRP A 10 -20.35 -4.86 -1.53
C TRP A 10 -19.77 -5.04 -2.94
N ARG A 11 -19.53 -3.94 -3.66
CA ARG A 11 -18.90 -3.93 -4.98
C ARG A 11 -17.52 -4.57 -4.95
N LEU A 12 -16.67 -4.17 -4.01
CA LEU A 12 -15.29 -4.67 -3.90
C LEU A 12 -15.24 -6.14 -3.50
N THR A 13 -16.05 -6.57 -2.54
CA THR A 13 -16.05 -7.96 -2.05
C THR A 13 -16.59 -8.94 -3.09
N HIS A 14 -17.49 -8.51 -3.98
CA HIS A 14 -18.07 -9.36 -5.03
C HIS A 14 -17.39 -9.18 -6.39
N LYS A 15 -16.34 -8.36 -6.48
CA LYS A 15 -15.63 -8.12 -7.74
C LYS A 15 -14.84 -9.38 -8.12
N ARG A 16 -15.38 -10.15 -9.07
CA ARG A 16 -14.75 -11.38 -9.60
C ARG A 16 -13.29 -11.17 -10.01
N SER A 17 -12.99 -10.04 -10.66
CA SER A 17 -11.62 -9.69 -11.08
C SER A 17 -10.66 -9.56 -9.89
N SER A 18 -11.10 -8.99 -8.76
CA SER A 18 -10.26 -8.92 -7.55
C SER A 18 -10.07 -10.28 -6.90
N PHE A 19 -11.12 -11.10 -6.84
CA PHE A 19 -11.03 -12.46 -6.32
C PHE A 19 -10.03 -13.30 -7.14
N ILE A 20 -10.20 -13.34 -8.46
CA ILE A 20 -9.30 -14.07 -9.37
C ILE A 20 -7.85 -13.59 -9.22
N TYR A 21 -7.63 -12.29 -9.08
CA TYR A 21 -6.30 -11.72 -8.91
C TYR A 21 -5.62 -12.21 -7.62
N TYR A 22 -6.30 -12.20 -6.48
CA TYR A 22 -5.70 -12.65 -5.23
C TYR A 22 -5.53 -14.17 -5.16
N VAL A 23 -6.46 -14.93 -5.75
CA VAL A 23 -6.29 -16.39 -5.93
C VAL A 23 -5.05 -16.67 -6.77
N PHE A 24 -4.85 -15.93 -7.86
CA PHE A 24 -3.65 -16.05 -8.69
C PHE A 24 -2.37 -15.70 -7.91
N LEU A 25 -2.37 -14.64 -7.11
CA LEU A 25 -1.21 -14.31 -6.26
C LEU A 25 -0.89 -15.41 -5.24
N ILE A 26 -1.90 -15.98 -4.58
CA ILE A 26 -1.72 -17.10 -3.66
C ILE A 26 -1.20 -18.33 -4.42
N PHE A 27 -1.71 -18.59 -5.62
CA PHE A 27 -1.23 -19.68 -6.46
C PHE A 27 0.24 -19.52 -6.85
N VAL A 28 0.65 -18.32 -7.28
CA VAL A 28 2.07 -18.01 -7.55
C VAL A 28 2.94 -18.21 -6.30
N TYR A 29 2.44 -17.78 -5.14
CA TYR A 29 3.13 -18.00 -3.87
C TYR A 29 3.28 -19.50 -3.53
N ILE A 30 2.22 -20.30 -3.71
CA ILE A 30 2.29 -21.76 -3.50
C ILE A 30 3.28 -22.41 -4.47
N ILE A 31 3.30 -22.01 -5.73
CA ILE A 31 4.31 -22.47 -6.69
C ILE A 31 5.72 -22.15 -6.19
N SER A 32 5.96 -20.95 -5.68
CA SER A 32 7.27 -20.58 -5.14
C SER A 32 7.68 -21.45 -3.94
N ILE A 33 6.73 -21.80 -3.06
CA ILE A 33 6.96 -22.74 -1.96
C ILE A 33 7.31 -24.14 -2.49
N LEU A 34 6.58 -24.63 -3.50
CA LEU A 34 6.85 -25.95 -4.09
C LEU A 34 8.25 -25.99 -4.71
N PHE A 35 8.70 -24.91 -5.36
CA PHE A 35 10.07 -24.81 -5.86
C PHE A 35 11.10 -24.88 -4.73
N LEU A 36 10.86 -24.19 -3.60
CA LEU A 36 11.73 -24.31 -2.43
C LEU A 36 11.75 -25.74 -1.87
N ALA A 37 10.60 -26.41 -1.84
CA ALA A 37 10.50 -27.78 -1.35
C ALA A 37 11.24 -28.78 -2.25
N ILE A 38 11.18 -28.63 -3.57
CA ILE A 38 11.92 -29.47 -4.52
C ILE A 38 13.45 -29.33 -4.35
N GLN A 39 13.91 -28.17 -3.88
CA GLN A 39 15.33 -27.88 -3.66
C GLN A 39 15.78 -28.17 -2.21
N ASP A 40 14.92 -28.78 -1.38
CA ASP A 40 15.16 -28.98 0.07
C ASP A 40 15.44 -27.67 0.84
N LEU A 41 14.97 -26.54 0.31
CA LEU A 41 15.10 -25.21 0.90
C LEU A 41 13.82 -24.75 1.63
N TYR A 42 12.79 -25.58 1.69
CA TYR A 42 11.56 -25.26 2.41
C TYR A 42 11.74 -25.44 3.92
N THR A 43 12.42 -24.48 4.53
CA THR A 43 12.68 -24.43 5.98
C THR A 43 12.16 -23.14 6.60
N PRO A 44 11.90 -23.12 7.93
CA PRO A 44 11.46 -21.90 8.62
C PRO A 44 12.45 -20.74 8.45
N ASN A 45 13.76 -21.03 8.50
CA ASN A 45 14.80 -20.01 8.38
C ASN A 45 14.80 -19.39 6.98
N THR A 46 14.72 -20.20 5.92
CA THR A 46 14.65 -19.70 4.54
C THR A 46 13.41 -18.84 4.32
N LEU A 47 12.26 -19.21 4.92
CA LEU A 47 11.07 -18.37 4.86
C LEU A 47 11.29 -17.03 5.55
N LEU A 48 11.83 -17.01 6.77
CA LEU A 48 12.14 -15.76 7.50
C LEU A 48 13.08 -14.84 6.71
N GLU A 49 14.13 -15.39 6.10
CA GLU A 49 15.06 -14.64 5.22
C GLU A 49 14.33 -14.05 4.01
N SER A 50 13.39 -14.80 3.42
CA SER A 50 12.59 -14.34 2.27
C SER A 50 11.51 -13.32 2.63
N ALA A 51 11.14 -13.21 3.92
CA ALA A 51 10.02 -12.39 4.39
C ALA A 51 10.17 -10.91 4.01
N GLN A 52 11.38 -10.37 4.15
CA GLN A 52 11.67 -8.97 3.79
C GLN A 52 11.41 -8.70 2.31
N SER A 53 11.84 -9.62 1.44
CA SER A 53 11.62 -9.52 0.00
C SER A 53 10.13 -9.60 -0.33
N ILE A 54 9.40 -10.54 0.27
CA ILE A 54 7.96 -10.70 0.07
C ILE A 54 7.21 -9.45 0.53
N ILE A 55 7.51 -8.95 1.74
CA ILE A 55 6.90 -7.73 2.28
C ILE A 55 7.16 -6.53 1.37
N SER A 56 8.38 -6.41 0.82
CA SER A 56 8.72 -5.29 -0.07
C SER A 56 7.93 -5.30 -1.39
N LEU A 57 7.50 -6.47 -1.85
CA LEU A 57 6.68 -6.67 -3.05
C LEU A 57 5.18 -6.51 -2.81
N LEU A 58 4.68 -6.71 -1.58
CA LEU A 58 3.26 -6.61 -1.27
C LEU A 58 2.62 -5.28 -1.71
N PRO A 59 3.21 -4.10 -1.47
CA PRO A 59 2.67 -2.82 -1.96
C PRO A 59 2.52 -2.77 -3.48
N VAL A 60 3.44 -3.39 -4.22
CA VAL A 60 3.42 -3.40 -5.69
C VAL A 60 2.24 -4.20 -6.21
N PHE A 61 2.00 -5.40 -5.68
CA PHE A 61 0.90 -6.24 -6.14
C PHE A 61 -0.44 -5.83 -5.52
N VAL A 62 -0.50 -5.82 -4.19
CA VAL A 62 -1.72 -5.51 -3.44
C VAL A 62 -2.09 -4.05 -3.57
N GLY A 63 -1.14 -3.14 -3.33
CA GLY A 63 -1.41 -1.71 -3.37
C GLY A 63 -1.94 -1.27 -4.73
N THR A 64 -1.36 -1.77 -5.82
CA THR A 64 -1.79 -1.46 -7.19
C THR A 64 -3.20 -1.95 -7.47
N GLN A 65 -3.50 -3.19 -7.09
CA GLN A 65 -4.82 -3.76 -7.32
C GLN A 65 -5.90 -3.06 -6.49
N VAL A 66 -5.63 -2.77 -5.21
CA VAL A 66 -6.52 -1.98 -4.35
C VAL A 66 -6.71 -0.58 -4.94
N PHE A 67 -5.64 0.08 -5.38
CA PHE A 67 -5.72 1.42 -5.97
C PHE A 67 -6.60 1.45 -7.21
N LEU A 68 -6.43 0.48 -8.10
CA LEU A 68 -7.26 0.34 -9.30
C LEU A 68 -8.72 0.04 -8.96
N ALA A 69 -8.98 -0.87 -8.01
CA ALA A 69 -10.33 -1.24 -7.63
C ALA A 69 -11.08 -0.09 -6.92
N VAL A 70 -10.38 0.69 -6.09
CA VAL A 70 -10.99 1.78 -5.32
C VAL A 70 -11.11 3.07 -6.14
N TYR A 71 -10.04 3.50 -6.80
CA TYR A 71 -10.00 4.78 -7.50
C TYR A 71 -10.11 4.64 -9.02
N GLY A 72 -9.60 3.56 -9.60
CA GLY A 72 -9.47 3.39 -11.04
C GLY A 72 -10.78 3.13 -11.77
N ASP A 73 -11.66 2.31 -11.20
CA ASP A 73 -12.94 1.93 -11.83
C ASP A 73 -13.86 3.14 -12.02
N ASP A 74 -13.89 4.07 -11.07
CA ASP A 74 -14.82 5.20 -11.08
C ASP A 74 -14.59 6.16 -12.26
N LEU A 75 -13.34 6.25 -12.74
CA LEU A 75 -12.95 7.08 -13.88
C LEU A 75 -13.15 6.38 -15.23
N LYS A 76 -13.10 5.04 -15.30
CA LYS A 76 -13.21 4.31 -16.56
C LYS A 76 -14.61 4.38 -17.17
N ASP A 77 -15.66 4.32 -16.34
CA ASP A 77 -17.04 4.19 -16.81
C ASP A 77 -17.88 5.48 -16.65
N ARG A 78 -17.22 6.63 -16.52
CA ARG A 78 -17.86 7.92 -16.14
C ARG A 78 -18.70 7.82 -14.87
N MET A 79 -18.42 6.81 -14.04
CA MET A 79 -19.19 6.50 -12.85
C MET A 79 -19.06 7.64 -11.82
N LEU A 80 -17.92 8.33 -11.81
CA LEU A 80 -17.70 9.53 -11.00
C LEU A 80 -18.77 10.61 -11.23
N ILE A 81 -19.15 10.86 -12.49
CA ILE A 81 -20.21 11.84 -12.84
C ILE A 81 -21.55 11.35 -12.33
N LYS A 82 -21.86 10.07 -12.52
CA LYS A 82 -23.12 9.48 -12.05
C LYS A 82 -23.24 9.56 -10.52
N ILE A 83 -22.17 9.22 -9.80
CA ILE A 83 -22.13 9.25 -8.34
C ILE A 83 -22.36 10.68 -7.83
N ILE A 84 -21.69 11.67 -8.41
CA ILE A 84 -21.85 13.07 -7.97
C ILE A 84 -23.19 13.65 -8.41
N GLY A 85 -23.70 13.21 -9.57
CA GLY A 85 -25.04 13.54 -10.06
C GLY A 85 -26.17 13.03 -9.15
N THR A 86 -25.92 12.03 -8.30
CA THR A 86 -26.91 11.59 -7.28
C THR A 86 -27.08 12.58 -6.12
N GLY A 87 -26.31 13.67 -6.07
CA GLY A 87 -26.31 14.65 -4.98
C GLY A 87 -25.35 14.28 -3.83
N LEU A 88 -24.49 13.27 -4.00
CA LEU A 88 -23.48 12.93 -3.00
C LEU A 88 -22.45 14.06 -2.86
N HIS A 89 -22.27 14.56 -1.64
CA HIS A 89 -21.29 15.60 -1.36
C HIS A 89 -19.86 15.16 -1.73
N ARG A 90 -19.09 16.04 -2.37
CA ARG A 90 -17.74 15.74 -2.88
C ARG A 90 -16.77 15.28 -1.78
N LEU A 91 -16.79 15.92 -0.62
CA LEU A 91 -15.97 15.51 0.54
C LEU A 91 -16.41 14.14 1.08
N ALA A 92 -17.71 13.82 0.99
CA ALA A 92 -18.21 12.52 1.41
C ALA A 92 -17.69 11.38 0.53
N TYR A 93 -17.64 11.62 -0.78
CA TYR A 93 -17.03 10.70 -1.73
C TYR A 93 -15.55 10.44 -1.41
N LEU A 94 -14.75 11.50 -1.23
CA LEU A 94 -13.32 11.39 -0.94
C LEU A 94 -13.05 10.63 0.37
N LEU A 95 -13.78 10.95 1.45
CA LEU A 95 -13.66 10.25 2.73
C LEU A 95 -13.98 8.76 2.59
N VAL A 96 -15.07 8.42 1.91
CA VAL A 96 -15.44 7.01 1.69
C VAL A 96 -14.33 6.27 0.93
N LYS A 97 -13.75 6.89 -0.10
CA LYS A 97 -12.65 6.27 -0.86
C LYS A 97 -11.39 6.06 -0.03
N ALA A 98 -10.98 7.04 0.76
CA ALA A 98 -9.83 6.91 1.65
C ALA A 98 -10.04 5.79 2.69
N VAL A 99 -11.20 5.77 3.35
CA VAL A 99 -11.55 4.74 4.35
C VAL A 99 -11.62 3.36 3.71
N ILE A 100 -12.25 3.23 2.54
CA ILE A 100 -12.34 1.95 1.84
C ILE A 100 -10.98 1.46 1.39
N PHE A 101 -10.10 2.34 0.90
CA PHE A 101 -8.73 1.96 0.58
C PHE A 101 -8.03 1.39 1.81
N ILE A 102 -8.12 2.07 2.96
CA ILE A 102 -7.51 1.63 4.23
C ILE A 102 -8.04 0.25 4.62
N LEU A 103 -9.37 0.09 4.73
CA LEU A 103 -9.98 -1.16 5.18
C LEU A 103 -9.72 -2.31 4.22
N TYR A 104 -9.92 -2.09 2.93
CA TYR A 104 -9.77 -3.14 1.93
C TYR A 104 -8.31 -3.60 1.81
N SER A 105 -7.36 -2.67 1.78
CA SER A 105 -5.94 -3.03 1.79
C SER A 105 -5.53 -3.72 3.11
N ALA A 106 -6.02 -3.28 4.26
CA ALA A 106 -5.72 -3.94 5.55
C ALA A 106 -6.17 -5.40 5.55
N ILE A 107 -7.41 -5.67 5.11
CA ILE A 107 -7.95 -7.03 5.04
C ILE A 107 -7.09 -7.91 4.13
N VAL A 108 -6.71 -7.41 2.95
CA VAL A 108 -5.89 -8.19 2.01
C VAL A 108 -4.47 -8.44 2.57
N PHE A 109 -3.84 -7.42 3.19
CA PHE A 109 -2.54 -7.58 3.84
C PHE A 109 -2.61 -8.63 4.97
N LEU A 110 -3.66 -8.62 5.79
CA LEU A 110 -3.86 -9.59 6.85
C LEU A 110 -4.08 -11.01 6.31
N ILE A 111 -4.89 -11.16 5.25
CA ILE A 111 -5.10 -12.47 4.62
C ILE A 111 -3.78 -13.03 4.06
N LEU A 112 -3.01 -12.22 3.34
CA LEU A 112 -1.73 -12.66 2.78
C LEU A 112 -0.69 -12.91 3.87
N GLY A 113 -0.69 -12.10 4.94
CA GLY A 113 0.12 -12.35 6.14
C GLY A 113 -0.23 -13.67 6.82
N ALA A 114 -1.53 -14.00 6.92
CA ALA A 114 -1.98 -15.28 7.46
C ALA A 114 -1.56 -16.46 6.57
N VAL A 115 -1.67 -16.32 5.24
CA VAL A 115 -1.17 -17.34 4.29
C VAL A 115 0.32 -17.59 4.47
N TYR A 116 1.12 -16.53 4.64
CA TYR A 116 2.55 -16.64 4.92
C TYR A 116 2.85 -17.27 6.29
N LEU A 117 2.07 -16.96 7.34
CA LEU A 117 2.26 -17.59 8.65
C LEU A 117 1.89 -19.07 8.63
N ILE A 118 0.85 -19.44 7.88
CA ILE A 118 0.45 -20.85 7.71
C ILE A 118 1.55 -21.64 7.01
N SER A 119 2.14 -21.12 5.92
CA SER A 119 3.27 -21.80 5.27
C SER A 119 4.48 -21.90 6.19
N PHE A 120 4.78 -20.85 6.96
CA PHE A 120 5.84 -20.89 7.97
C PHE A 120 5.63 -22.00 9.01
N MET A 121 4.40 -22.18 9.51
CA MET A 121 4.07 -23.27 10.43
C MET A 121 4.18 -24.66 9.77
N ILE A 122 3.74 -24.79 8.51
CA ILE A 122 3.85 -26.05 7.75
C ILE A 122 5.32 -26.43 7.53
N ALA A 123 6.22 -25.45 7.36
CA ALA A 123 7.66 -25.68 7.27
C ALA A 123 8.31 -26.15 8.59
N GLY A 124 7.53 -26.29 9.69
CA GLY A 124 8.04 -26.64 11.02
C GLY A 124 8.38 -25.45 11.90
N GLY A 125 7.98 -24.23 11.51
CA GLY A 125 8.21 -23.02 12.28
C GLY A 125 7.32 -22.96 13.52
N HIS A 126 7.94 -22.80 14.69
CA HIS A 126 7.22 -22.64 15.97
C HIS A 126 7.19 -21.18 16.43
N LEU A 127 5.99 -20.63 16.67
CA LEU A 127 5.82 -19.23 17.06
C LEU A 127 6.61 -18.85 18.32
N ALA A 128 6.69 -19.75 19.30
CA ALA A 128 7.42 -19.49 20.54
C ALA A 128 8.93 -19.40 20.34
N VAL A 129 9.48 -20.20 19.43
CA VAL A 129 10.92 -20.25 19.13
C VAL A 129 11.32 -19.02 18.31
N TYR A 130 10.51 -18.66 17.32
CA TYR A 130 10.78 -17.57 16.37
C TYR A 130 10.04 -16.27 16.70
N ALA A 131 9.63 -16.08 17.96
CA ALA A 131 8.78 -14.97 18.36
C ALA A 131 9.36 -13.60 17.97
N GLN A 132 10.68 -13.41 18.11
CA GLN A 132 11.36 -12.17 17.79
C GLN A 132 11.41 -11.89 16.28
N ASP A 133 11.65 -12.91 15.47
CA ASP A 133 11.71 -12.76 14.01
C ASP A 133 10.32 -12.49 13.44
N ILE A 134 9.31 -13.21 13.94
CA ILE A 134 7.91 -13.00 13.56
C ILE A 134 7.46 -11.59 13.96
N GLN A 135 7.85 -11.11 15.15
CA GLN A 135 7.57 -9.75 15.58
C GLN A 135 8.24 -8.73 14.63
N SER A 136 9.47 -8.99 14.19
CA SER A 136 10.19 -8.14 13.23
C SER A 136 9.46 -8.05 11.89
N ILE A 137 9.05 -9.20 11.37
CA ILE A 137 8.29 -9.32 10.12
C ILE A 137 6.95 -8.58 10.25
N ALA A 138 6.25 -8.73 11.37
CA ALA A 138 4.99 -8.03 11.62
C ALA A 138 5.17 -6.51 11.62
N VAL A 139 6.19 -5.98 12.31
CA VAL A 139 6.46 -4.54 12.33
C VAL A 139 6.89 -4.02 10.96
N MET A 140 7.72 -4.78 10.22
CA MET A 140 8.07 -4.43 8.84
C MET A 140 6.83 -4.41 7.92
N GLY A 141 5.91 -5.35 8.11
CA GLY A 141 4.62 -5.38 7.43
C GLY A 141 3.78 -4.13 7.72
N ILE A 142 3.69 -3.72 8.99
CA ILE A 142 2.97 -2.50 9.41
C ILE A 142 3.60 -1.25 8.79
N ILE A 143 4.93 -1.10 8.88
CA ILE A 143 5.65 0.05 8.29
C ILE A 143 5.39 0.12 6.78
N THR A 144 5.46 -1.02 6.11
CA THR A 144 5.25 -1.14 4.67
C THR A 144 3.81 -0.84 4.27
N TYR A 145 2.84 -1.28 5.07
CA TYR A 145 1.43 -0.95 4.91
C TYR A 145 1.19 0.56 5.05
N LEU A 146 1.70 1.19 6.10
CA LEU A 146 1.57 2.64 6.32
C LEU A 146 2.23 3.45 5.18
N LYS A 147 3.41 3.04 4.72
CA LYS A 147 4.06 3.60 3.52
C LYS A 147 3.14 3.51 2.29
N THR A 148 2.47 2.38 2.11
CA THR A 148 1.53 2.16 1.00
C THR A 148 0.35 3.11 1.07
N LEU A 149 -0.22 3.33 2.27
CA LEU A 149 -1.30 4.31 2.49
C LEU A 149 -0.87 5.73 2.15
N ALA A 150 0.32 6.16 2.58
CA ALA A 150 0.82 7.50 2.30
C ALA A 150 0.97 7.74 0.79
N PHE A 151 1.61 6.80 0.08
CA PHE A 151 1.79 6.91 -1.37
C PHE A 151 0.49 6.78 -2.15
N SER A 152 -0.47 5.98 -1.69
CA SER A 152 -1.78 5.90 -2.36
C SER A 152 -2.54 7.21 -2.26
N GLN A 153 -2.45 7.94 -1.13
CA GLN A 153 -3.12 9.23 -1.00
C GLN A 153 -2.47 10.32 -1.85
N ILE A 154 -1.14 10.30 -2.00
CA ILE A 154 -0.42 11.21 -2.91
C ILE A 154 -0.83 10.92 -4.36
N ALA A 155 -0.86 9.65 -4.75
CA ALA A 155 -1.31 9.23 -6.07
C ALA A 155 -2.80 9.56 -6.33
N ALA A 156 -3.65 9.45 -5.30
CA ALA A 156 -5.07 9.83 -5.41
C ALA A 156 -5.24 11.34 -5.61
N ALA A 157 -4.43 12.18 -4.96
CA ALA A 157 -4.41 13.62 -5.24
C ALA A 157 -4.07 13.91 -6.71
N PHE A 158 -3.07 13.22 -7.25
CA PHE A 158 -2.72 13.30 -8.66
C PHE A 158 -3.86 12.79 -9.56
N LEU A 159 -4.51 11.69 -9.21
CA LEU A 159 -5.65 11.12 -9.93
C LEU A 159 -6.79 12.13 -10.06
N PHE A 160 -7.17 12.83 -8.98
CA PHE A 160 -8.21 13.85 -9.03
C PHE A 160 -7.75 15.13 -9.74
N CYS A 161 -6.44 15.43 -9.72
CA CYS A 161 -5.84 16.56 -10.45
C CYS A 161 -5.79 16.34 -11.96
N PHE A 162 -5.70 15.10 -12.45
CA PHE A 162 -5.61 14.82 -13.89
C PHE A 162 -6.81 14.08 -14.45
N GLN A 163 -7.66 13.47 -13.61
CA GLN A 163 -8.76 12.59 -14.01
C GLN A 163 -8.30 11.45 -14.93
N LYS A 164 -7.08 10.97 -14.73
CA LYS A 164 -6.48 9.87 -15.50
C LYS A 164 -5.92 8.82 -14.54
N THR A 165 -6.45 7.60 -14.63
CA THR A 165 -6.05 6.48 -13.76
C THR A 165 -4.63 6.02 -14.02
N VAL A 166 -4.23 5.88 -15.29
CA VAL A 166 -2.92 5.29 -15.66
C VAL A 166 -1.75 6.14 -15.13
N PRO A 167 -1.67 7.47 -15.37
CA PRO A 167 -0.60 8.29 -14.83
C PRO A 167 -0.52 8.29 -13.29
N ALA A 168 -1.66 8.26 -12.61
CA ALA A 168 -1.71 8.18 -11.15
C ALA A 168 -1.19 6.84 -10.63
N LEU A 169 -1.52 5.74 -11.32
CA LEU A 169 -1.01 4.41 -11.00
C LEU A 169 0.51 4.33 -11.21
N VAL A 170 1.01 4.91 -12.31
CA VAL A 170 2.45 4.98 -12.57
C VAL A 170 3.15 5.77 -11.46
N LEU A 171 2.61 6.92 -11.05
CA LEU A 171 3.15 7.69 -9.93
C LEU A 171 3.19 6.87 -8.64
N PHE A 172 2.10 6.17 -8.32
CA PHE A 172 2.03 5.28 -7.15
C PHE A 172 3.13 4.20 -7.16
N LEU A 173 3.29 3.51 -8.28
CA LEU A 173 4.31 2.47 -8.46
C LEU A 173 5.73 3.04 -8.35
N THR A 174 6.00 4.16 -9.02
CA THR A 174 7.31 4.84 -8.98
C THR A 174 7.69 5.26 -7.56
N LEU A 175 6.72 5.69 -6.75
CA LEU A 175 6.93 6.01 -5.34
C LEU A 175 7.22 4.75 -4.50
N ILE A 176 6.41 3.70 -4.63
CA ILE A 176 6.58 2.45 -3.88
C ILE A 176 7.92 1.80 -4.15
N MET A 177 8.29 1.70 -5.44
CA MET A 177 9.54 1.08 -5.89
C MET A 177 10.78 1.91 -5.50
N GLY A 178 10.60 3.10 -4.93
CA GLY A 178 11.71 3.93 -4.46
C GLY A 178 12.45 4.67 -5.57
N VAL A 179 11.94 4.66 -6.81
CA VAL A 179 12.58 5.33 -7.96
C VAL A 179 12.71 6.83 -7.70
N VAL A 180 11.70 7.47 -7.09
CA VAL A 180 11.76 8.89 -6.74
C VAL A 180 12.87 9.17 -5.73
N LEU A 181 12.99 8.34 -4.68
CA LEU A 181 14.04 8.49 -3.67
C LEU A 181 15.43 8.29 -4.31
N PHE A 182 15.57 7.29 -5.18
CA PHE A 182 16.83 7.03 -5.89
C PHE A 182 17.27 8.24 -6.73
N VAL A 183 16.36 8.81 -7.52
CA VAL A 183 16.64 10.00 -8.33
C VAL A 183 17.01 11.19 -7.44
N PHE A 184 16.28 11.42 -6.35
CA PHE A 184 16.59 12.52 -5.44
C PHE A 184 17.92 12.33 -4.71
N ASN A 185 18.29 11.11 -4.35
CA ASN A 185 19.60 10.82 -3.76
C ASN A 185 20.73 11.12 -4.75
N ILE A 186 20.57 10.80 -6.04
CA ILE A 186 21.54 11.20 -7.08
C ILE A 186 21.63 12.73 -7.16
N MET A 187 20.49 13.42 -7.19
CA MET A 187 20.46 14.88 -7.27
C MET A 187 21.03 15.55 -6.02
N ALA A 188 20.91 14.94 -4.84
CA ALA A 188 21.45 15.45 -3.58
C ALA A 188 22.98 15.58 -3.61
N TYR A 189 23.69 14.72 -4.35
CA TYR A 189 25.14 14.86 -4.55
C TYR A 189 25.52 16.16 -5.29
N VAL A 190 24.63 16.68 -6.13
CA VAL A 190 24.85 17.91 -6.89
C VAL A 190 24.27 19.13 -6.16
N PHE A 191 23.14 18.95 -5.47
CA PHE A 191 22.39 20.01 -4.81
C PHE A 191 22.10 19.66 -3.34
N PRO A 192 22.87 20.21 -2.38
CA PRO A 192 22.71 19.90 -0.95
C PRO A 192 21.33 20.25 -0.37
N ILE A 193 20.58 21.16 -1.00
CA ILE A 193 19.22 21.48 -0.56
C ILE A 193 18.27 20.29 -0.72
N ILE A 194 18.51 19.42 -1.71
CA ILE A 194 17.69 18.23 -1.99
C ILE A 194 17.89 17.18 -0.90
N GLU A 195 19.10 17.08 -0.34
CA GLU A 195 19.40 16.18 0.78
C GLU A 195 18.49 16.43 1.99
N LYS A 196 18.20 17.71 2.28
CA LYS A 196 17.26 18.05 3.36
C LYS A 196 15.85 17.52 3.07
N PHE A 197 15.41 17.53 1.82
CA PHE A 197 14.10 17.01 1.44
C PHE A 197 14.05 15.47 1.44
N THR A 198 15.11 14.80 0.98
CA THR A 198 15.16 13.33 0.98
C THR A 198 15.09 12.75 2.37
N ASN A 199 15.70 13.39 3.36
CA ASN A 199 15.67 12.97 4.76
C ASN A 199 14.27 12.91 5.37
N TYR A 200 13.35 13.77 4.92
CA TYR A 200 11.96 13.77 5.37
C TYR A 200 11.00 13.02 4.42
N SER A 201 11.51 12.39 3.35
CA SER A 201 10.66 11.64 2.44
C SER A 201 10.04 10.42 3.13
N VAL A 202 8.81 10.05 2.72
CA VAL A 202 8.12 8.85 3.25
C VAL A 202 9.00 7.59 3.12
N SER A 203 9.75 7.46 2.03
CA SER A 203 10.66 6.32 1.82
C SER A 203 11.78 6.29 2.85
N THR A 204 12.45 7.41 3.10
CA THR A 204 13.53 7.50 4.09
C THR A 204 13.02 7.31 5.51
N LEU A 205 11.89 7.93 5.86
CA LEU A 205 11.24 7.72 7.16
C LEU A 205 10.89 6.24 7.38
N SER A 206 10.40 5.56 6.34
CA SER A 206 10.09 4.12 6.42
C SER A 206 11.35 3.26 6.60
N GLN A 207 12.44 3.60 5.89
CA GLN A 207 13.73 2.90 6.01
C GLN A 207 14.32 3.10 7.42
N ASN A 208 14.32 4.33 7.92
CA ASN A 208 14.79 4.65 9.27
C ASN A 208 13.97 3.90 10.34
N ALA A 209 12.65 3.85 10.20
CA ALA A 209 11.80 3.09 11.11
C ALA A 209 12.10 1.59 11.10
N GLN A 210 12.37 1.01 9.92
CA GLN A 210 12.79 -0.39 9.81
C GLN A 210 14.14 -0.62 10.49
N THR A 211 15.13 0.24 10.24
CA THR A 211 16.47 0.15 10.85
C THR A 211 16.40 0.31 12.37
N MET A 212 15.62 1.27 12.87
CA MET A 212 15.39 1.47 14.31
C MET A 212 14.77 0.23 14.96
N TRP A 213 13.81 -0.40 14.29
CA TRP A 213 13.20 -1.64 14.79
C TRP A 213 14.16 -2.82 14.77
N ILE A 214 14.95 -2.98 13.70
CA ILE A 214 15.88 -4.10 13.54
C ILE A 214 17.01 -4.00 14.57
N ASN A 215 17.61 -2.82 14.74
CA ASN A 215 18.80 -2.64 15.57
C ASN A 215 18.47 -2.40 17.05
N PHE A 216 17.41 -1.65 17.34
CA PHE A 216 17.12 -1.18 18.70
C PHE A 216 15.77 -1.65 19.24
N ARG A 217 14.95 -2.32 18.43
CA ARG A 217 13.59 -2.76 18.80
C ARG A 217 12.69 -1.62 19.29
N GLN A 218 12.92 -0.42 18.77
CA GLN A 218 12.18 0.79 19.11
C GLN A 218 11.36 1.26 17.91
N PHE A 219 10.12 1.70 18.19
CA PHE A 219 9.29 2.35 17.19
C PHE A 219 9.74 3.80 17.01
N ASP A 220 10.07 4.16 15.77
CA ASP A 220 10.38 5.54 15.41
C ASP A 220 9.10 6.39 15.43
N THR A 221 9.01 7.30 16.40
CA THR A 221 7.86 8.20 16.53
C THR A 221 7.83 9.23 15.39
N SER A 222 9.00 9.60 14.86
CA SER A 222 9.15 10.54 13.75
C SER A 222 8.49 9.98 12.49
N PHE A 223 8.61 8.67 12.28
CA PHE A 223 7.94 7.97 11.19
C PHE A 223 6.42 8.05 11.28
N ILE A 224 5.83 7.80 12.45
CA ILE A 224 4.37 7.85 12.64
C ILE A 224 3.87 9.26 12.35
N ILE A 225 4.49 10.27 12.96
CA ILE A 225 4.13 11.68 12.77
C ILE A 225 4.27 12.08 11.30
N GLY A 226 5.40 11.73 10.67
CA GLY A 226 5.66 12.06 9.28
C GLY A 226 4.63 11.44 8.33
N ILE A 227 4.33 10.15 8.47
CA ILE A 227 3.32 9.48 7.65
C ILE A 227 1.94 10.11 7.84
N THR A 228 1.54 10.41 9.08
CA THR A 228 0.26 11.07 9.34
C THR A 228 0.18 12.42 8.63
N ILE A 229 1.25 13.23 8.70
CA ILE A 229 1.33 14.52 7.99
C ILE A 229 1.18 14.32 6.47
N TYR A 230 1.89 13.36 5.87
CA TYR A 230 1.77 13.08 4.44
C TYR A 230 0.37 12.65 4.02
N ILE A 231 -0.27 11.77 4.79
CA ILE A 231 -1.65 11.33 4.52
C ILE A 231 -2.63 12.50 4.62
N VAL A 232 -2.53 13.32 5.68
CA VAL A 232 -3.43 14.46 5.91
C VAL A 232 -3.24 15.54 4.84
N LEU A 233 -1.99 15.89 4.49
CA LEU A 233 -1.70 16.88 3.45
C LEU A 233 -2.16 16.41 2.08
N ALA A 234 -1.90 15.14 1.74
CA ALA A 234 -2.37 14.55 0.50
C ALA A 234 -3.91 14.57 0.44
N PHE A 235 -4.60 14.20 1.52
CA PHE A 235 -6.05 14.25 1.59
C PHE A 235 -6.62 15.68 1.52
N ALA A 236 -5.98 16.65 2.20
CA ALA A 236 -6.35 18.06 2.12
C ALA A 236 -6.21 18.59 0.68
N SER A 237 -5.13 18.23 -0.02
CA SER A 237 -4.96 18.59 -1.43
C SER A 237 -6.04 17.98 -2.33
N GLN A 238 -6.47 16.74 -2.08
CA GLN A 238 -7.60 16.13 -2.78
C GLN A 238 -8.87 16.97 -2.62
N ILE A 239 -9.18 17.42 -1.39
CA ILE A 239 -10.36 18.25 -1.12
C ILE A 239 -10.29 19.57 -1.90
N MET A 240 -9.15 20.26 -1.86
CA MET A 240 -8.96 21.55 -2.54
C MET A 240 -9.12 21.41 -4.06
N ILE A 241 -8.47 20.41 -4.65
CA ILE A 241 -8.53 20.12 -6.09
C ILE A 241 -9.96 19.75 -6.49
N PHE A 242 -10.59 18.87 -5.72
CA PHE A 242 -11.89 18.32 -6.08
C PHE A 242 -13.03 19.32 -5.86
N LYS A 243 -12.88 20.30 -4.98
CA LYS A 243 -13.85 21.40 -4.81
C LYS A 243 -13.89 22.33 -6.02
N ASN A 244 -12.73 22.69 -6.56
CA ASN A 244 -12.60 23.75 -7.56
C ASN A 244 -12.66 23.24 -9.01
N ARG A 245 -12.74 21.93 -9.22
CA ARG A 245 -12.59 21.33 -10.53
C ARG A 245 -13.91 20.76 -11.06
N ASP A 246 -14.15 20.99 -12.34
CA ASP A 246 -15.24 20.34 -13.05
C ASP A 246 -14.87 18.90 -13.42
N ILE A 247 -15.87 18.03 -13.34
CA ILE A 247 -15.70 16.62 -13.67
C ILE A 247 -15.80 16.51 -15.19
N LYS A 248 -14.69 16.23 -15.86
CA LYS A 248 -14.68 16.08 -17.32
C LYS A 248 -15.31 14.74 -17.69
N GLY A 249 -16.23 14.76 -18.64
CA GLY A 249 -16.86 13.57 -19.24
C GLY A 249 -16.05 12.99 -20.39
#